data_AF-A0A8C4X5V5-F1
#
_entry.id   AF-A0A8C4X5V5-F1
#
_cell.length_a   1.000
_cell.length_b   1.000
_cell.length_c   1.000
_cell.angle_alpha   90.00
_cell.angle_beta   90.00
_cell.angle_gamma   90.00
#
_symmetry.space_group_name_H-M   'P 1'
#
loop_
_entity.id
_entity.type
_entity.pdbx_description
1 polymer ?
#
loop_
_entity_poly.entity_id
_entity_poly.type
_entity_poly.pdbx_seq_one_letter_code
_entity_poly.pdbx_strand_id
1 'polypeptide(L)'
;SIERWQLYAWDITIKTIKLMLKKALQTNTDAHLALLSLRNTPITGLGFSPAELLMGRVLRSTLPVTSPMLKPRHTKKMRQRLTQQQQKQKNYYDQHTKSLSVLGPGAKVSAEGKAISQQ
;
A
#
# COMPACT_ATOMS: atom_id res chain seq x y z
N SER A 1 16.49 -0.66 9.28
CA SER A 1 16.66 -1.57 8.12
C SER A 1 15.54 -1.29 7.12
N ILE A 2 15.88 -1.04 5.85
CA ILE A 2 14.97 -0.59 4.78
C ILE A 2 13.89 -1.63 4.49
N GLU A 3 14.18 -2.92 4.70
CA GLU A 3 13.30 -4.05 4.33
C GLU A 3 12.03 -4.14 5.19
N ARG A 4 12.10 -3.79 6.49
CA ARG A 4 10.94 -3.90 7.39
C ARG A 4 9.81 -2.94 7.03
N TRP A 5 10.14 -1.73 6.62
CA TRP A 5 9.14 -0.76 6.18
C TRP A 5 8.43 -1.21 4.90
N GLN A 6 9.16 -1.85 3.97
CA GLN A 6 8.59 -2.40 2.74
C GLN A 6 7.64 -3.57 3.04
N LEU A 7 8.05 -4.51 3.91
CA LEU A 7 7.19 -5.62 4.35
C LEU A 7 5.92 -5.12 5.04
N TYR A 8 6.04 -4.11 5.90
CA TYR A 8 4.90 -3.48 6.57
C TYR A 8 3.93 -2.82 5.57
N ALA A 9 4.46 -2.07 4.60
CA ALA A 9 3.65 -1.43 3.56
C ALA A 9 2.89 -2.47 2.70
N TRP A 10 3.52 -3.60 2.40
CA TRP A 10 2.90 -4.71 1.67
C TRP A 10 1.76 -5.36 2.46
N ASP A 11 1.98 -5.65 3.74
CA ASP A 11 0.95 -6.23 4.61
C ASP A 11 -0.26 -5.30 4.78
N ILE A 12 -0.06 -3.99 4.95
CA ILE A 12 -1.16 -3.00 4.94
C ILE A 12 -1.95 -3.09 3.63
N THR A 13 -1.25 -3.12 2.49
CA THR A 13 -1.89 -3.16 1.18
C THR A 13 -2.78 -4.40 1.05
N ILE A 14 -2.29 -5.56 1.47
CA ILE A 14 -3.07 -6.80 1.49
C ILE A 14 -4.28 -6.69 2.41
N LYS A 15 -4.09 -6.15 3.63
CA LYS A 15 -5.19 -5.93 4.58
C LYS A 15 -6.27 -5.04 3.99
N THR A 16 -5.90 -3.96 3.30
CA THR A 16 -6.84 -3.06 2.63
C THR A 16 -7.63 -3.79 1.54
N ILE A 17 -6.95 -4.58 0.69
CA ILE A 17 -7.61 -5.34 -0.37
C ILE A 17 -8.58 -6.37 0.22
N LYS A 18 -8.14 -7.15 1.22
CA LYS A 18 -8.98 -8.15 1.90
C LYS A 18 -10.22 -7.51 2.54
N LEU A 19 -10.05 -6.37 3.22
CA LEU A 19 -11.16 -5.65 3.83
C LEU A 19 -12.17 -5.17 2.79
N MET A 20 -11.67 -4.63 1.67
CA MET A 20 -12.52 -4.14 0.59
C MET A 20 -13.30 -5.30 -0.07
N LEU A 21 -12.66 -6.44 -0.33
CA LEU A 21 -13.34 -7.63 -0.86
C LEU A 21 -14.39 -8.17 0.12
N LYS A 22 -14.09 -8.19 1.42
CA LYS A 22 -15.05 -8.57 2.45
C LYS A 22 -16.28 -7.65 2.45
N LYS A 23 -16.08 -6.34 2.30
CA LYS A 23 -17.17 -5.37 2.19
C LYS A 23 -18.00 -5.60 0.93
N ALA A 24 -17.36 -5.82 -0.22
CA ALA A 24 -18.04 -6.11 -1.47
C ALA A 24 -18.94 -7.35 -1.35
N LEU A 25 -18.46 -8.40 -0.68
CA LEU A 25 -19.26 -9.59 -0.39
C LEU A 25 -20.45 -9.29 0.53
N GLN A 26 -20.26 -8.49 1.58
CA GLN A 26 -21.33 -8.10 2.50
C GLN A 26 -22.41 -7.25 1.83
N THR A 27 -22.04 -6.41 0.87
CA THR A 27 -22.96 -5.50 0.16
C THR A 27 -23.45 -6.08 -1.18
N ASN A 28 -23.16 -7.35 -1.48
CA ASN A 28 -23.45 -7.99 -2.77
C ASN A 28 -23.00 -7.14 -3.98
N THR A 29 -21.88 -6.45 -3.83
CA THR A 29 -21.28 -5.62 -4.88
C THR A 29 -20.24 -6.43 -5.64
N ASP A 30 -20.18 -6.24 -6.95
CA ASP A 30 -19.19 -6.89 -7.80
C ASP A 30 -17.75 -6.56 -7.35
N ALA A 31 -16.91 -7.60 -7.21
CA ALA A 31 -15.54 -7.47 -6.72
C ALA A 31 -14.64 -6.67 -7.67
N HIS A 32 -14.87 -6.75 -8.98
CA HIS A 32 -14.13 -5.96 -9.95
C HIS A 32 -14.49 -4.48 -9.87
N LEU A 33 -15.76 -4.13 -9.64
CA LEU A 33 -16.18 -2.74 -9.39
C LEU A 33 -15.57 -2.17 -8.12
N ALA A 34 -15.49 -2.97 -7.06
CA ALA A 34 -14.87 -2.56 -5.80
C ALA A 34 -13.35 -2.33 -5.96
N LEU A 35 -12.65 -3.22 -6.68
CA LEU A 35 -11.24 -3.05 -7.05
C LEU A 35 -11.02 -1.83 -7.96
N LEU A 36 -11.90 -1.63 -8.94
CA LEU A 36 -11.85 -0.48 -9.84
C LEU A 36 -11.98 0.83 -9.06
N SER A 37 -12.91 0.88 -8.11
CA SER A 37 -13.08 2.03 -7.22
C SER A 37 -11.82 2.28 -6.40
N LEU A 38 -11.25 1.25 -5.76
CA LEU A 38 -9.99 1.37 -5.02
C LEU A 38 -8.84 1.92 -5.88
N ARG A 39 -8.75 1.49 -7.15
CA ARG A 39 -7.72 1.95 -8.10
C ARG A 39 -7.90 3.40 -8.54
N ASN A 40 -9.13 3.91 -8.56
CA ASN A 40 -9.47 5.27 -8.97
C ASN A 40 -9.57 6.26 -7.80
N THR A 41 -9.67 5.78 -6.56
CA THR A 41 -9.71 6.65 -5.37
C THR A 41 -8.32 7.25 -5.09
N PRO A 42 -8.19 8.59 -5.00
CA PRO A 42 -6.93 9.23 -4.66
C PRO A 42 -6.40 8.79 -3.28
N ILE A 43 -5.09 8.57 -3.19
CA ILE A 43 -4.44 8.29 -1.92
C ILE A 43 -4.36 9.58 -1.10
N THR A 44 -4.88 9.55 0.13
CA THR A 44 -4.87 10.68 1.06
C THR A 44 -3.46 11.25 1.24
N GLY A 45 -3.34 12.58 1.13
CA GLY A 45 -2.06 13.30 1.25
C GLY A 45 -1.18 13.29 -0.01
N LEU A 46 -1.38 12.34 -0.93
CA LEU A 46 -0.65 12.31 -2.22
C LEU A 46 -1.45 12.97 -3.35
N GLY A 47 -2.79 12.84 -3.31
CA GLY A 47 -3.70 13.45 -4.28
C GLY A 47 -3.73 12.77 -5.66
N PHE A 48 -3.10 11.60 -5.78
CA PHE A 48 -3.13 10.77 -6.98
C PHE A 48 -3.68 9.38 -6.61
N SER A 49 -4.43 8.79 -7.53
CA SER A 49 -4.95 7.44 -7.40
C SER A 49 -3.90 6.38 -7.79
N PRO A 50 -4.03 5.13 -7.32
CA PRO A 50 -3.13 4.04 -7.73
C PRO A 50 -3.04 3.87 -9.25
N ALA A 51 -4.17 4.01 -9.97
CA ALA A 51 -4.21 3.92 -11.42
C ALA A 51 -3.39 5.03 -12.09
N GLU A 52 -3.46 6.26 -11.57
CA GLU A 52 -2.67 7.38 -12.08
C GLU A 52 -1.18 7.19 -11.82
N LEU A 53 -0.80 6.68 -10.65
CA LEU A 53 0.61 6.42 -10.34
C LEU A 53 1.23 5.36 -11.25
N LEU A 54 0.47 4.31 -11.55
CA LEU A 54 0.95 3.16 -12.33
C LEU A 54 0.85 3.39 -13.86
N MET A 55 -0.29 3.92 -14.32
CA MET A 55 -0.64 4.02 -15.75
C MET A 55 -0.70 5.46 -16.25
N GLY A 56 -0.49 6.45 -15.38
CA GLY A 56 -0.57 7.87 -15.74
C GLY A 56 -1.99 8.36 -16.02
N ARG A 57 -3.03 7.54 -15.80
CA ARG A 57 -4.42 7.85 -16.17
C ARG A 57 -5.41 7.30 -15.16
N VAL A 58 -6.60 7.87 -15.14
CA VAL A 58 -7.75 7.31 -14.43
C VAL A 58 -8.43 6.25 -15.30
N LEU A 59 -8.96 5.19 -14.68
CA LEU A 59 -9.72 4.16 -15.38
C LEU A 59 -11.17 4.60 -15.56
N ARG A 60 -11.81 4.19 -16.67
CA ARG A 60 -13.25 4.40 -16.86
C ARG A 60 -14.01 3.68 -15.76
N SER A 61 -14.90 4.40 -15.08
CA SER A 61 -15.80 3.89 -14.06
C SER A 61 -17.24 4.28 -14.37
N THR A 62 -18.17 3.90 -13.49
CA THR A 62 -19.59 4.29 -13.57
C THR A 62 -19.82 5.79 -13.34
N LEU A 63 -18.84 6.48 -12.76
CA LEU A 63 -18.89 7.92 -12.58
C LEU A 63 -18.44 8.63 -13.85
N PRO A 64 -19.06 9.77 -14.21
CA PRO A 64 -18.60 10.55 -15.35
C PRO A 64 -17.20 11.08 -15.09
N VAL A 65 -16.28 10.82 -16.01
CA VAL A 65 -14.89 11.29 -15.98
C VAL A 65 -14.59 12.01 -17.29
N THR A 66 -13.82 13.09 -17.21
CA THR A 66 -13.46 13.87 -18.40
C THR A 66 -12.48 13.10 -19.29
N SER A 67 -12.64 13.22 -20.61
CA SER A 67 -11.80 12.54 -21.62
C SER A 67 -10.29 12.74 -21.41
N PRO A 68 -9.78 13.93 -21.02
CA PRO A 68 -8.36 14.12 -20.76
C PRO A 68 -7.79 13.27 -19.62
N MET A 69 -8.58 12.95 -18.58
CA MET A 69 -8.12 12.15 -17.45
C MET A 69 -7.96 10.66 -17.78
N LEU A 70 -8.62 10.21 -18.86
CA LEU A 70 -8.52 8.84 -19.36
C LEU A 70 -7.26 8.62 -20.20
N LYS A 71 -6.54 9.69 -20.56
CA LYS A 71 -5.29 9.61 -21.34
C LYS A 71 -4.09 9.59 -20.40
N PRO A 72 -3.04 8.80 -20.67
CA PRO A 72 -1.82 8.80 -19.88
C PRO A 72 -1.19 10.20 -19.83
N ARG A 73 -0.90 10.67 -18.61
CA ARG A 73 -0.18 11.90 -18.33
C ARG A 73 0.82 11.65 -17.20
N HIS A 74 2.02 11.24 -17.57
CA HIS A 74 3.11 11.16 -16.60
C HIS A 74 3.69 12.55 -16.34
N THR A 75 3.75 12.94 -15.08
CA THR A 75 4.42 14.17 -14.67
C THR A 75 5.58 13.84 -13.74
N LYS A 76 6.74 14.48 -13.97
CA LYS A 76 7.90 14.39 -13.05
C LYS A 76 7.49 14.74 -11.61
N LYS A 77 6.56 15.68 -11.47
CA LYS A 77 5.94 16.10 -10.19
C LYS A 77 5.26 14.95 -9.45
N MET A 78 4.56 14.05 -10.15
CA MET A 78 3.90 12.89 -9.54
C MET A 78 4.91 11.94 -8.88
N ARG A 79 6.00 11.60 -9.59
CA ARG A 79 7.07 10.76 -9.04
C ARG A 79 7.74 11.42 -7.83
N GLN A 80 8.06 12.70 -7.92
CA GLN A 80 8.67 13.45 -6.81
C GLN A 80 7.78 13.45 -5.56
N ARG A 81 6.47 13.72 -5.72
CA ARG A 81 5.52 13.69 -4.60
C ARG A 81 5.38 12.29 -4.00
N LEU A 82 5.36 11.24 -4.84
CA LEU A 82 5.31 9.87 -4.37
C LEU A 82 6.55 9.54 -3.50
N THR A 83 7.75 9.87 -3.98
CA THR A 83 8.99 9.66 -3.22
C THR A 83 8.99 10.43 -1.90
N GLN A 84 8.57 11.70 -1.90
CA GLN A 84 8.48 12.50 -0.68
C GLN A 84 7.51 11.90 0.34
N GLN A 85 6.34 11.42 -0.11
CA GLN A 85 5.37 10.77 0.77
C GLN A 85 5.90 9.44 1.33
N GLN A 86 6.57 8.63 0.51
CA GLN A 86 7.20 7.39 0.96
C GLN A 86 8.29 7.68 2.00
N GLN A 87 9.13 8.69 1.78
CA GLN A 87 10.14 9.09 2.76
C GLN A 87 9.52 9.56 4.07
N LYS A 88 8.45 10.36 4.00
CA LYS A 88 7.71 10.80 5.19
C LYS A 88 7.17 9.61 5.98
N GLN A 89 6.49 8.68 5.32
CA GLN A 89 5.97 7.46 5.94
C GLN A 89 7.08 6.60 6.56
N LYS A 90 8.21 6.46 5.85
CA LYS A 90 9.39 5.77 6.35
C LYS A 90 9.92 6.42 7.61
N ASN A 91 10.09 7.74 7.62
CA ASN A 91 10.60 8.48 8.79
C ASN A 91 9.67 8.29 10.00
N TYR A 92 8.35 8.36 9.82
CA TYR A 92 7.39 8.10 10.91
C TYR A 92 7.47 6.67 11.44
N TYR A 93 7.59 5.68 10.55
CA TYR A 93 7.76 4.29 10.97
C TYR A 93 9.07 4.11 11.75
N ASP A 94 10.18 4.61 11.19
CA ASP A 94 11.51 4.47 11.77
C ASP A 94 11.59 5.11 13.17
N GLN A 95 10.91 6.25 13.41
CA GLN A 95 10.81 6.90 14.73
C GLN A 95 10.20 6.00 15.83
N HIS A 96 9.25 5.13 15.46
CA HIS A 96 8.53 4.29 16.41
C HIS A 96 9.09 2.86 16.47
N THR A 97 10.09 2.53 15.64
CA THR A 97 10.75 1.23 15.67
C THR A 97 12.01 1.27 16.52
N LYS A 98 12.10 0.37 17.53
CA LYS A 98 13.36 0.13 18.24
C LYS A 98 14.36 -0.54 17.28
N SER A 99 15.54 0.06 17.14
CA SER A 99 16.67 -0.60 16.48
C SER A 99 17.00 -1.89 17.22
N LEU A 100 16.94 -3.03 16.52
CA LEU A 100 17.44 -4.28 17.08
C LEU A 100 18.94 -4.10 17.28
N SER A 101 19.43 -4.30 18.50
CA SER A 101 20.86 -4.36 18.77
C SER A 101 21.50 -5.38 17.83
N VAL A 102 22.56 -4.99 17.13
CA VAL A 102 23.33 -5.91 16.28
C VAL A 102 23.84 -7.02 17.19
N LEU A 103 23.37 -8.24 16.96
CA LEU A 103 23.82 -9.40 17.70
C LEU A 103 25.22 -9.76 17.17
N GLY A 104 26.23 -9.58 18.03
CA GLY A 104 27.59 -10.02 17.72
C GLY A 104 27.66 -11.56 17.59
N PRO A 105 28.63 -12.10 16.84
CA PRO A 105 28.86 -13.54 16.77
C PRO A 105 29.01 -14.11 18.19
N GLY A 106 28.11 -15.02 18.59
CA GLY A 106 28.09 -15.65 19.93
C GLY A 106 26.98 -15.19 20.89
N ALA A 107 26.12 -14.24 20.50
CA ALA A 107 24.98 -13.84 21.32
C ALA A 107 23.91 -14.95 21.39
N LYS A 108 23.63 -15.48 22.59
CA LYS A 108 22.50 -16.38 22.84
C LYS A 108 21.19 -15.60 22.73
N VAL A 109 20.44 -15.87 21.67
CA VAL A 109 19.07 -15.40 21.50
C VAL A 109 18.08 -16.51 21.82
N SER A 110 17.11 -16.21 22.69
CA SER A 110 15.95 -17.09 22.88
C SER A 110 14.96 -16.78 21.78
N ALA A 111 14.82 -17.69 20.81
CA ALA A 111 13.79 -17.61 19.80
C ALA A 111 12.51 -18.23 20.37
N GLU A 112 11.46 -17.43 20.57
CA GLU A 112 10.14 -17.97 20.86
C GLU A 112 9.57 -18.62 19.59
N GLY A 113 9.88 -19.91 19.42
CA GLY A 113 9.27 -20.75 18.41
C GLY A 113 7.85 -21.10 18.83
N LYS A 114 6.84 -20.60 18.11
CA LYS A 114 5.49 -21.14 18.21
C LYS A 114 5.53 -22.56 17.67
N ALA A 115 5.46 -23.55 18.56
CA ALA A 115 5.31 -24.95 18.18
C ALA A 115 4.06 -25.09 17.30
N ILE A 116 4.25 -25.46 16.04
CA ILE A 116 3.16 -25.88 15.19
C ILE A 116 2.84 -27.31 15.62
N SER A 117 1.85 -27.46 16.51
CA SER A 117 1.20 -28.75 16.73
C SER A 117 0.56 -29.18 15.42
N GLN A 118 1.14 -30.21 14.80
CA GLN A 118 0.47 -31.00 13.78
C GLN A 118 -0.58 -31.87 14.50
N GLN A 119 -1.84 -31.70 14.09
CA GLN A 119 -2.87 -32.73 14.16
C GLN A 119 -3.10 -33.21 12.73
#